data_AF-A0A974UIU7-F1
#
_entry.id   AF-A0A974UIU7-F1
#
_cell.length_a   1.000
_cell.length_b   1.000
_cell.length_c   1.000
_cell.angle_alpha   90.00
_cell.angle_beta   90.00
_cell.angle_gamma   90.00
#
_symmetry.space_group_name_H-M   'P 1'
#
loop_
_entity.id
_entity.type
_entity.pdbx_description
1 polymer ?
#
loop_
_entity_poly.entity_id
_entity_poly.type
_entity_poly.pdbx_seq_one_letter_code
_entity_poly.pdbx_strand_id
1 'polypeptide(L)'
;MATTIDPAELPQEELEVALRRYALNAGRGTSAGINLLIDDGSWLRLDEFVRSAIDYIPAQKLAVIDWGRAEKYLPDPRRSPREIAILRFAIALGHDTFDLQSVGPQTGIPLIKAVARAIGQNA
;
A
#
# COMPACT_ATOMS: atom_id res chain seq x y z
N MET A 1 -25.72 -14.79 4.51
CA MET A 1 -25.00 -13.77 5.31
C MET A 1 -23.52 -14.04 5.11
N ALA A 2 -22.79 -13.12 4.48
CA ALA A 2 -21.33 -13.26 4.40
C ALA A 2 -20.77 -12.99 5.80
N THR A 3 -20.02 -13.93 6.35
CA THR A 3 -19.29 -13.71 7.60
C THR A 3 -18.26 -12.62 7.34
N THR A 4 -18.53 -11.40 7.80
CA THR A 4 -17.54 -10.32 7.76
C THR A 4 -16.48 -10.65 8.80
N ILE A 5 -15.35 -11.17 8.35
CA ILE A 5 -14.17 -11.35 9.20
C ILE A 5 -13.48 -9.98 9.27
N ASP A 6 -13.23 -9.50 10.49
CA ASP A 6 -12.44 -8.29 10.69
C ASP A 6 -10.99 -8.57 10.23
N PRO A 7 -10.45 -7.82 9.25
CA PRO A 7 -9.09 -8.02 8.78
C PRO A 7 -8.01 -7.82 9.86
N ALA A 8 -8.29 -7.06 10.93
CA ALA A 8 -7.36 -6.89 12.05
C ALA A 8 -7.32 -8.09 13.00
N GLU A 9 -8.30 -9.00 12.92
CA GLU A 9 -8.28 -10.27 13.66
C GLU A 9 -7.43 -11.35 12.97
N LEU A 10 -7.05 -11.13 11.70
CA LEU A 10 -6.18 -12.05 10.99
C LEU A 10 -4.74 -11.98 11.54
N PRO A 11 -4.04 -13.13 11.65
CA PRO A 11 -2.60 -13.12 11.85
C PRO A 11 -1.91 -12.25 10.79
N GLN A 12 -0.90 -11.47 11.18
CA GLN A 12 -0.21 -10.55 10.28
C GLN A 12 0.28 -11.24 8.99
N GLU A 13 0.87 -12.43 9.10
CA GLU A 13 1.33 -13.21 7.95
C GLU A 13 0.18 -13.60 7.00
N GLU A 14 -1.00 -13.92 7.54
CA GLU A 14 -2.18 -14.26 6.73
C GLU A 14 -2.73 -13.03 5.99
N LEU A 15 -2.76 -11.87 6.67
CA LEU A 15 -3.13 -10.60 6.07
C LEU A 15 -2.17 -10.21 4.92
N GLU A 16 -0.86 -10.32 5.15
CA GLU A 16 0.15 -10.05 4.13
C GLU A 16 0.01 -10.99 2.93
N VAL A 17 -0.21 -12.29 3.15
CA VAL A 17 -0.47 -13.26 2.08
C VAL A 17 -1.74 -12.90 1.30
N ALA A 18 -2.81 -12.51 1.99
CA ALA A 18 -4.07 -12.10 1.36
C ALA A 18 -3.91 -10.82 0.51
N LEU A 19 -3.12 -9.85 0.99
CA LEU A 19 -2.79 -8.62 0.25
C LEU A 19 -1.89 -8.92 -0.96
N ARG A 20 -0.88 -9.78 -0.82
CA ARG A 20 -0.01 -10.18 -1.94
C ARG A 20 -0.81 -10.89 -3.03
N ARG A 21 -1.79 -11.73 -2.67
CA ARG A 21 -2.70 -12.36 -3.65
C ARG A 21 -3.50 -11.34 -4.46
N TYR A 22 -3.99 -10.29 -3.81
CA TYR A 22 -4.64 -9.18 -4.51
C TYR A 22 -3.65 -8.45 -5.43
N ALA A 23 -2.47 -8.12 -4.92
CA ALA A 23 -1.42 -7.40 -5.65
C ALA A 23 -0.96 -8.11 -6.93
N LEU A 24 -1.04 -9.45 -7.00
CA LEU A 24 -0.71 -10.23 -8.21
C LEU A 24 -1.63 -9.94 -9.40
N ASN A 25 -2.88 -9.53 -9.14
CA ASN A 25 -3.87 -9.28 -10.18
C ASN A 25 -4.27 -7.80 -10.26
N ALA A 26 -3.69 -6.95 -9.41
CA ALA A 26 -3.94 -5.53 -9.40
C ALA A 26 -3.10 -4.78 -10.44
N GLY A 27 -3.46 -3.53 -10.74
CA GLY A 27 -2.63 -2.65 -11.56
C GLY A 27 -1.23 -2.44 -10.94
N ARG A 28 -0.24 -2.10 -11.78
CA ARG A 28 1.17 -1.98 -11.34
C ARG A 28 1.34 -1.01 -10.17
N GLY A 29 0.62 0.11 -10.17
CA GLY A 29 0.64 1.10 -9.10
C GLY A 29 0.10 0.54 -7.77
N THR A 30 -1.11 -0.03 -7.80
CA THR A 30 -1.71 -0.72 -6.64
C THR A 30 -0.82 -1.84 -6.10
N SER A 31 -0.26 -2.66 -6.98
CA SER A 31 0.66 -3.74 -6.61
C SER A 31 1.92 -3.20 -5.92
N ALA A 32 2.53 -2.14 -6.47
CA ALA A 32 3.70 -1.50 -5.86
C ALA A 32 3.38 -0.85 -4.51
N GLY A 33 2.24 -0.15 -4.39
CA GLY A 33 1.78 0.45 -3.14
C GLY A 33 1.54 -0.58 -2.04
N ILE A 34 0.89 -1.71 -2.37
CA ILE A 34 0.68 -2.82 -1.42
C ILE A 34 2.01 -3.40 -0.96
N ASN A 35 2.90 -3.73 -1.90
CA ASN A 35 4.19 -4.31 -1.54
C ASN A 35 5.02 -3.36 -0.68
N LEU A 36 4.98 -2.05 -0.94
CA LEU A 36 5.62 -1.04 -0.09
C LEU A 36 5.09 -1.06 1.35
N LEU A 37 3.77 -1.15 1.54
CA LEU A 37 3.17 -1.23 2.88
C LEU A 37 3.52 -2.53 3.60
N ILE A 38 3.62 -3.64 2.87
CA ILE A 38 4.04 -4.93 3.45
C ILE A 38 5.51 -4.87 3.87
N ASP A 39 6.38 -4.38 2.97
CA ASP A 39 7.83 -4.38 3.21
C ASP A 39 8.22 -3.45 4.37
N ASP A 40 7.53 -2.32 4.56
CA ASP A 40 7.71 -1.47 5.75
C ASP A 40 6.98 -2.02 7.00
N GLY A 41 5.77 -2.56 6.82
CA GLY A 41 4.98 -3.25 7.83
C GLY A 41 4.50 -2.40 9.01
N SER A 42 4.77 -1.09 9.05
CA SER A 42 4.35 -0.22 10.17
C SER A 42 2.83 -0.02 10.18
N TRP A 43 2.24 0.29 9.04
CA TRP A 43 0.80 0.52 8.87
C TRP A 43 -0.05 -0.74 9.00
N LEU A 44 0.47 -1.90 8.57
CA LEU A 44 -0.26 -3.16 8.66
C LEU A 44 -0.34 -3.74 10.09
N ARG A 45 0.46 -3.21 11.02
CA ARG A 45 0.38 -3.53 12.45
C ARG A 45 -0.59 -2.63 13.21
N LEU A 46 -1.17 -1.64 12.54
CA LEU A 46 -2.07 -0.69 13.16
C LEU A 46 -3.51 -1.15 12.94
N ASP A 47 -4.10 -1.80 13.95
CA ASP A 47 -5.46 -2.32 13.91
C ASP A 47 -6.50 -1.35 13.36
N GLU A 48 -6.46 -0.09 13.79
CA GLU A 48 -7.41 0.92 13.33
C GLU A 48 -7.28 1.16 11.82
N PHE A 49 -6.05 1.21 11.30
CA PHE A 49 -5.78 1.36 9.88
C PHE A 49 -6.26 0.12 9.12
N VAL A 50 -5.92 -1.08 9.60
CA VAL A 50 -6.33 -2.34 8.95
C VAL A 50 -7.85 -2.44 8.90
N ARG A 51 -8.56 -2.20 10.01
CA ARG A 51 -10.03 -2.20 10.07
C ARG A 51 -10.67 -1.19 9.14
N SER A 52 -10.07 -0.02 9.00
CA SER A 52 -10.68 1.06 8.22
C SER A 52 -10.36 0.97 6.73
N ALA A 53 -9.11 0.68 6.38
CA ALA A 53 -8.57 0.84 5.03
C ALA A 53 -8.45 -0.49 4.27
N ILE A 54 -8.64 -1.63 4.93
CA ILE A 54 -8.55 -2.94 4.30
C ILE A 54 -9.89 -3.65 4.42
N ASP A 55 -10.37 -4.21 3.32
CA ASP A 55 -11.53 -5.09 3.29
C ASP A 55 -11.02 -6.53 3.04
N TYR A 56 -11.38 -7.48 3.90
CA TYR A 56 -11.08 -8.89 3.69
C TYR A 56 -12.27 -9.62 3.07
N ILE A 57 -12.01 -10.47 2.08
CA ILE A 57 -13.00 -11.26 1.33
C ILE A 57 -12.75 -12.74 1.64
N PRO A 58 -13.41 -13.32 2.67
CA PRO A 58 -13.11 -14.68 3.14
C PRO A 58 -13.29 -15.75 2.08
N ALA A 59 -14.31 -15.62 1.23
CA ALA A 59 -14.59 -16.57 0.16
C ALA A 59 -13.44 -16.68 -0.87
N GLN A 60 -12.63 -15.63 -0.99
CA GLN A 60 -11.50 -15.56 -1.91
C GLN A 60 -10.14 -15.62 -1.19
N LYS A 61 -10.13 -15.59 0.14
CA LYS A 61 -8.92 -15.45 0.98
C LYS A 61 -8.00 -14.33 0.48
N LEU A 62 -8.62 -13.17 0.24
CA LEU A 62 -8.02 -12.02 -0.41
C LEU A 62 -8.34 -10.75 0.39
N ALA A 63 -7.36 -9.87 0.52
CA ALA A 63 -7.51 -8.57 1.19
C ALA A 63 -7.31 -7.46 0.15
N VAL A 64 -8.19 -6.46 0.16
CA VAL A 64 -8.17 -5.30 -0.74
C VAL A 64 -7.94 -4.06 0.10
N ILE A 65 -7.06 -3.17 -0.37
CA ILE A 65 -6.87 -1.86 0.23
C ILE A 65 -7.76 -0.81 -0.46
N ASP A 66 -8.51 -0.06 0.34
CA ASP A 66 -9.23 1.13 -0.08
C ASP A 66 -8.33 2.35 0.14
N TRP A 67 -7.70 2.83 -0.94
CA TRP A 67 -6.77 3.95 -0.90
C TRP A 67 -7.40 5.25 -0.41
N GLY A 68 -8.68 5.50 -0.73
CA GLY A 68 -9.41 6.68 -0.26
C GLY A 68 -9.70 6.64 1.24
N ARG A 69 -9.91 5.45 1.82
CA ARG A 69 -9.96 5.29 3.28
C ARG A 69 -8.58 5.40 3.91
N ALA A 70 -7.53 4.89 3.26
CA ALA A 70 -6.15 5.01 3.72
C ALA A 70 -5.70 6.48 3.83
N GLU A 71 -6.13 7.36 2.92
CA GLU A 71 -5.84 8.81 2.94
C GLU A 71 -6.24 9.50 4.24
N LYS A 72 -7.29 9.00 4.93
CA LYS A 72 -7.77 9.56 6.20
C LYS A 72 -6.73 9.46 7.32
N TYR A 73 -5.69 8.65 7.16
CA TYR A 73 -4.61 8.46 8.13
C TYR A 73 -3.38 9.35 7.89
N LEU A 74 -3.31 10.06 6.76
CA LEU A 74 -2.24 11.02 6.49
C LEU A 74 -2.09 12.16 7.53
N PRO A 75 -3.17 12.66 8.17
CA PRO A 75 -3.05 13.69 9.21
C PRO A 75 -2.84 13.14 10.63
N ASP A 76 -2.57 11.84 10.84
CA ASP A 76 -2.41 11.27 12.20
C ASP A 76 -1.16 11.81 12.91
N PRO A 77 -1.31 12.63 13.98
CA PRO A 77 -0.18 13.25 14.68
C PRO A 77 0.64 12.25 15.51
N ARG A 78 0.16 11.01 15.70
CA ARG A 78 0.86 9.96 16.45
C ARG A 78 1.90 9.23 15.60
N ARG A 79 1.92 9.45 14.29
CA ARG A 79 2.82 8.79 13.34
C ARG A 79 4.06 9.61 13.09
N SER A 80 5.20 8.93 12.94
CA SER A 80 6.44 9.58 12.55
C SER A 80 6.35 10.14 11.13
N PRO A 81 7.13 11.18 10.79
CA PRO A 81 7.20 11.69 9.42
C PRO A 81 7.55 10.61 8.38
N ARG A 82 8.36 9.61 8.78
CA ARG A 82 8.71 8.45 7.95
C ARG A 82 7.48 7.59 7.63
N GLU A 83 6.70 7.21 8.64
CA GLU A 83 5.48 6.41 8.45
C GLU A 83 4.48 7.16 7.54
N ILE A 84 4.28 8.45 7.78
CA ILE A 84 3.40 9.29 6.94
C ILE A 84 3.92 9.36 5.49
N ALA A 85 5.23 9.49 5.28
CA ALA A 85 5.82 9.52 3.95
C ALA A 85 5.62 8.21 3.19
N ILE A 86 5.79 7.06 3.86
CA ILE A 86 5.56 5.74 3.29
C ILE A 86 4.10 5.55 2.89
N LEU A 87 3.15 5.89 3.78
CA LEU A 87 1.72 5.79 3.45
C LEU A 87 1.35 6.72 2.29
N ARG A 88 1.80 7.97 2.32
CA ARG A 88 1.55 8.94 1.24
C ARG A 88 2.06 8.42 -0.09
N PHE A 89 3.26 7.85 -0.11
CA PHE A 89 3.83 7.32 -1.34
C PHE A 89 3.08 6.07 -1.82
N ALA A 90 2.71 5.15 -0.92
CA ALA A 90 1.89 3.99 -1.25
C ALA A 90 0.52 4.38 -1.85
N ILE A 91 -0.15 5.37 -1.25
CA ILE A 91 -1.41 5.92 -1.77
C ILE A 91 -1.22 6.53 -3.16
N ALA A 92 -0.16 7.34 -3.35
CA ALA A 92 0.11 7.95 -4.65
C ALA A 92 0.37 6.90 -5.74
N LEU A 93 1.02 5.78 -5.41
CA LEU A 93 1.17 4.64 -6.30
C LEU A 93 -0.18 3.96 -6.58
N GLY A 94 -0.99 3.73 -5.54
CA GLY A 94 -2.30 3.11 -5.64
C GLY A 94 -3.30 3.88 -6.51
N HIS A 95 -3.30 5.21 -6.41
CA HIS A 95 -4.11 6.11 -7.23
C HIS A 95 -3.49 6.44 -8.59
N ASP A 96 -2.26 6.00 -8.86
CA ASP A 96 -1.47 6.43 -10.03
C ASP A 96 -1.37 7.96 -10.15
N THR A 97 -1.18 8.67 -9.04
CA THR A 97 -1.20 10.14 -8.97
C THR A 97 -0.18 10.82 -9.89
N PHE A 98 0.89 10.10 -10.27
CA PHE A 98 1.94 10.61 -11.16
C PHE A 98 1.87 10.00 -12.57
N ASP A 99 0.76 9.35 -12.94
CA ASP A 99 0.55 8.67 -14.22
C ASP A 99 1.69 7.70 -14.60
N LEU A 100 2.28 7.02 -13.60
CA LEU A 100 3.42 6.11 -13.79
C LEU A 100 3.05 4.92 -14.66
N GLN A 101 1.78 4.55 -14.73
CA GLN A 101 1.34 3.49 -15.63
C GLN A 101 1.48 3.84 -17.12
N SER A 102 1.49 5.15 -17.44
CA SER A 102 1.70 5.66 -18.80
C SER A 102 3.18 5.81 -19.15
N VAL A 103 4.08 5.71 -18.16
CA VAL A 103 5.52 5.83 -18.37
C VAL A 103 6.08 4.51 -18.88
N GLY A 104 6.67 4.54 -20.08
CA GLY A 104 7.36 3.41 -20.68
C GLY A 104 8.76 3.17 -20.10
N PRO A 105 9.41 2.02 -20.42
CA PRO A 105 10.69 1.65 -19.83
C PRO A 105 11.82 2.68 -20.02
N GLN A 106 11.86 3.34 -21.19
CA GLN A 106 12.90 4.32 -21.51
C GLN A 106 12.70 5.66 -20.78
N THR A 107 11.46 6.10 -20.59
CA THR A 107 11.11 7.32 -19.86
C THR A 107 11.08 7.11 -18.34
N GLY A 108 11.05 5.86 -17.87
CA GLY A 108 11.14 5.52 -16.45
C GLY A 108 12.53 5.68 -15.85
N ILE A 109 13.62 5.52 -16.63
CA ILE A 109 14.99 5.58 -16.11
C ILE A 109 15.30 6.93 -15.43
N PRO A 110 15.01 8.10 -16.04
CA PRO A 110 15.21 9.38 -15.37
C PRO A 110 14.42 9.52 -14.06
N LEU A 111 13.18 9.01 -14.01
CA LEU A 111 12.36 9.04 -12.79
C LEU A 111 12.96 8.19 -11.68
N ILE A 112 13.40 6.97 -12.00
CA ILE A 112 14.08 6.08 -11.04
C ILE A 112 15.32 6.77 -10.47
N LYS A 113 16.14 7.38 -11.33
CA LYS A 113 17.34 8.12 -10.89
C LYS A 113 16.99 9.33 -10.01
N ALA A 114 15.93 10.07 -10.36
CA ALA A 114 15.47 11.21 -9.57
C ALA A 114 14.98 10.78 -8.17
N VAL A 115 14.15 9.73 -8.10
CA VAL A 115 13.67 9.17 -6.83
C VAL A 115 14.84 8.65 -5.99
N ALA A 116 15.75 7.86 -6.58
CA ALA A 116 16.92 7.33 -5.89
C ALA A 116 17.77 8.44 -5.26
N ARG A 117 18.07 9.51 -6.01
CA ARG A 117 18.81 10.67 -5.48
C ARG A 117 18.06 11.37 -4.36
N ALA A 118 16.74 11.54 -4.48
CA ALA A 118 15.93 12.19 -3.46
C ALA A 118 15.94 11.44 -2.12
N ILE A 119 16.09 10.11 -2.15
CA ILE A 119 16.21 9.27 -0.96
C ILE A 119 17.68 9.00 -0.53
N GLY A 120 18.64 9.72 -1.12
CA GLY A 120 20.06 9.62 -0.76
C GLY A 120 20.80 8.41 -1.33
N GLN A 121 20.22 7.70 -2.30
CA GLN A 121 20.89 6.63 -3.04
C GLN A 121 21.64 7.23 -4.23
N ASN A 122 22.94 6.95 -4.34
CA ASN A 122 23.73 7.34 -5.52
C ASN A 122 23.40 6.38 -6.67
N ALA A 123 22.59 6.86 -7.62
CA ALA A 123 22.24 6.18 -8.86
C ALA A 123 22.99 6.72 -10.09
#